data_AF-A0A838TPI5-F1
#
_entry.id   AF-A0A838TPI5-F1
#
_cell.length_a   1.000
_cell.length_b   1.000
_cell.length_c   1.000
_cell.angle_alpha   90.00
_cell.angle_beta   90.00
_cell.angle_gamma   90.00
#
_symmetry.space_group_name_H-M   'P 1'
#
loop_
_entity.id
_entity.type
_entity.pdbx_description
1 polymer ?
#
loop_
_entity_poly.entity_id
_entity_poly.type
_entity_poly.pdbx_seq_one_letter_code
_entity_poly.pdbx_strand_id
1 'polypeptide(L)' 'MEAIVVETKSRKKTDLLLKLSQELGLRSKKISIDDMEDFFVSRSIQDGIKSGYTSKEKVLKALKK' A
#
# COMPACT_ATOMS: atom_id res chain seq x y z
N MET A 1 -6.91 -0.84 10.48
CA MET A 1 -5.52 -1.29 10.19
C MET A 1 -4.74 -0.08 9.72
N GLU A 2 -3.76 0.31 10.52
CA GLU A 2 -2.80 1.35 10.19
C GLU A 2 -1.52 0.68 9.71
N ALA A 3 -0.89 1.24 8.69
CA ALA A 3 0.34 0.72 8.10
C ALA A 3 1.34 1.87 8.02
N ILE A 4 2.60 1.59 8.35
CA ILE A 4 3.70 2.54 8.28
C ILE A 4 4.56 2.15 7.08
N VAL A 5 4.82 3.10 6.19
CA VAL A 5 5.79 2.94 5.10
C VAL A 5 7.15 3.40 5.60
N VAL A 6 8.15 2.54 5.44
CA VAL A 6 9.52 2.84 5.87
C VAL A 6 10.42 2.81 4.64
N GLU A 7 10.97 3.99 4.30
CA GLU A 7 11.88 4.16 3.16
C GLU A 7 13.32 4.34 3.66
N THR A 8 14.27 3.70 2.98
CA THR A 8 15.70 3.87 3.28
C THR A 8 16.52 3.77 2.00
N LYS A 9 17.55 4.62 1.89
CA LYS A 9 18.51 4.58 0.77
C LYS A 9 19.48 3.38 0.82
N SER A 10 19.44 2.57 1.88
CA SER A 10 20.34 1.43 2.08
C SER A 10 19.57 0.11 2.09
N ARG A 11 19.91 -0.77 1.15
CA ARG A 11 19.33 -2.13 1.09
C ARG A 11 19.57 -2.91 2.38
N LYS A 12 20.79 -2.85 2.94
CA LYS A 12 21.14 -3.51 4.20
C LYS A 12 20.27 -3.06 5.38
N LYS A 13 19.98 -1.76 5.50
CA LYS A 13 19.11 -1.24 6.56
C LYS A 13 17.66 -1.71 6.39
N THR A 14 17.19 -1.77 5.15
CA THR A 14 15.86 -2.30 4.82
C THR A 14 15.71 -3.75 5.27
N ASP A 15 16.70 -4.58 4.94
CA ASP A 15 16.70 -5.99 5.31
C ASP A 15 16.79 -6.19 6.84
N LEU A 16 17.53 -5.32 7.54
CA LEU A 16 17.58 -5.31 9.01
C LEU A 16 16.21 -5.00 9.64
N LEU A 17 15.51 -3.98 9.13
CA LEU A 17 14.18 -3.61 9.63
C LEU A 17 13.15 -4.71 9.39
N LEU A 18 13.23 -5.38 8.24
CA LEU A 18 12.38 -6.54 7.94
C LEU A 18 12.64 -7.68 8.94
N LYS A 19 13.90 -8.02 9.21
CA LYS A 19 14.24 -9.05 10.22
C LYS A 19 13.71 -8.69 11.60
N LEU A 20 13.95 -7.46 12.05
CA LEU A 20 13.46 -6.99 13.34
C LEU A 20 11.93 -7.07 13.43
N SER A 21 11.23 -6.67 12.37
CA SER A 21 9.77 -6.76 12.35
C SER A 21 9.25 -8.20 12.44
N GLN A 22 9.95 -9.16 11.83
CA GLN A 22 9.60 -10.58 11.91
C GLN A 22 9.84 -11.12 13.33
N GLU A 23 10.96 -10.77 13.96
CA GLU A 23 11.27 -11.15 15.35
C GLU A 23 10.24 -10.60 16.34
N LEU A 24 9.73 -9.39 16.09
CA LEU A 24 8.69 -8.76 16.89
C LEU A 24 7.27 -9.27 16.58
N GLY A 25 7.11 -10.21 15.64
CA GLY A 25 5.80 -10.74 15.24
C GLY A 25 4.93 -9.72 14.49
N LEU A 26 5.54 -8.67 13.92
CA LEU A 26 4.84 -7.66 13.15
C LEU A 26 4.61 -8.14 11.72
N ARG A 27 3.43 -7.83 11.17
CA ARG A 27 3.15 -8.06 9.75
C ARG A 27 3.95 -7.05 8.92
N SER A 28 4.96 -7.53 8.21
CA SER A 28 5.78 -6.71 7.31
C SER A 28 5.84 -7.36 5.92
N LYS A 29 5.94 -6.51 4.90
CA LYS A 29 6.10 -6.93 3.51
C LYS A 29 6.99 -5.93 2.79
N LYS A 30 7.92 -6.43 1.98
CA LYS A 30 8.67 -5.60 1.04
C LYS A 30 7.80 -5.31 -0.18
N ILE A 31 7.69 -4.05 -0.55
CA ILE A 31 6.90 -3.56 -1.68
C ILE A 31 7.82 -2.75 -2.58
N SER A 32 7.64 -2.88 -3.90
CA SER A 32 8.29 -1.98 -4.87
C SER A 32 7.61 -0.61 -4.89
N ILE A 33 8.22 0.36 -5.58
CA ILE A 33 7.60 1.67 -5.77
C ILE A 33 6.31 1.52 -6.58
N ASP A 34 6.33 0.72 -7.65
CA ASP A 34 5.16 0.45 -8.48
C ASP A 34 4.03 -0.19 -7.66
N ASP A 35 4.35 -1.20 -6.84
CA ASP A 35 3.36 -1.83 -5.95
C ASP A 35 2.81 -0.84 -4.89
N MET A 36 3.64 0.10 -4.46
CA MET A 36 3.26 1.12 -3.49
C MET A 36 2.28 2.12 -4.12
N GLU A 37 2.54 2.59 -5.33
CA GLU A 37 1.62 3.45 -6.09
C GLU A 37 0.28 2.76 -6.30
N ASP A 38 0.30 1.51 -6.77
CA ASP A 38 -0.91 0.69 -6.97
C ASP A 38 -1.71 0.53 -5.67
N PHE A 39 -1.03 0.32 -4.55
CA PHE A 39 -1.66 0.23 -3.23
C PHE A 39 -2.35 1.53 -2.84
N PHE A 40 -1.67 2.68 -3.00
CA PHE A 40 -2.25 3.98 -2.67
C PHE A 40 -3.44 4.32 -3.57
N VAL A 41 -3.32 4.10 -4.87
CA VAL A 41 -4.42 4.30 -5.83
C VAL A 41 -5.62 3.42 -5.45
N SER A 42 -5.39 2.14 -5.20
CA SER A 42 -6.44 1.20 -4.79
C SER A 42 -7.12 1.64 -3.48
N ARG A 43 -6.33 2.14 -2.52
CA ARG A 43 -6.86 2.63 -1.24
C ARG A 43 -7.68 3.90 -1.42
N SER A 44 -7.21 4.87 -2.18
CA SER A 44 -7.95 6.10 -2.48
C SER A 44 -9.27 5.82 -3.20
N ILE A 45 -9.29 4.84 -4.12
CA ILE A 45 -10.53 4.37 -4.76
C ILE A 45 -11.49 3.79 -3.72
N GLN A 46 -11.02 2.92 -2.82
CA GLN A 46 -11.88 2.35 -1.76
C GLN A 46 -12.43 3.42 -0.83
N ASP A 47 -11.62 4.40 -0.44
CA ASP A 47 -12.03 5.50 0.44
C ASP A 47 -13.04 6.41 -0.28
N GLY A 48 -12.85 6.66 -1.57
CA GLY A 48 -13.82 7.35 -2.43
C GLY A 48 -15.16 6.63 -2.55
N ILE A 49 -15.15 5.29 -2.63
CA ILE A 49 -16.39 4.47 -2.67
C ILE A 49 -17.09 4.53 -1.30
N LYS A 50 -16.34 4.35 -0.20
CA LYS A 50 -16.91 4.36 1.16
C LYS A 50 -17.51 5.72 1.55
N SER A 51 -16.89 6.80 1.11
CA SER A 51 -17.37 8.17 1.35
C SER A 51 -18.54 8.60 0.45
N GLY A 52 -18.93 7.77 -0.52
CA GLY A 52 -19.97 8.10 -1.49
C GLY A 52 -19.54 9.09 -2.57
N TYR A 53 -18.26 9.51 -2.57
CA TYR A 53 -17.71 10.43 -3.58
C TYR A 53 -17.66 9.79 -4.98
N THR A 54 -17.48 8.47 -5.05
CA THR A 54 -17.56 7.70 -6.29
C THR A 54 -18.34 6.39 -6.10
N SER A 55 -18.74 5.77 -7.20
CA SER A 55 -19.41 4.46 -7.18
C SER A 55 -18.56 3.40 -7.87
N LYS A 56 -18.81 2.13 -7.54
CA LYS A 56 -18.11 1.00 -8.15
C LYS A 56 -18.29 0.99 -9.68
N GLU A 57 -19.46 1.35 -10.19
CA GLU A 57 -19.71 1.43 -11.63
C GLU A 57 -18.88 2.53 -12.30
N LYS A 58 -18.77 3.71 -11.67
CA LYS A 58 -17.96 4.83 -12.19
C LYS A 58 -16.48 4.47 -12.25
N VAL A 59 -15.96 3.82 -11.21
CA VAL A 59 -14.57 3.35 -11.16
C VAL A 59 -14.32 2.30 -12.25
N LEU A 60 -15.19 1.30 -12.38
CA LEU A 60 -15.07 0.26 -13.40
C LEU A 60 -15.15 0.82 -14.83
N LYS A 61 -15.98 1.84 -15.06
CA LYS A 61 -16.06 2.54 -16.35
C LYS A 61 -14.77 3.29 -16.68
N ALA A 62 -14.13 3.91 -15.67
CA ALA A 62 -12.86 4.62 -15.86
C ALA A 62 -11.67 3.68 -16.08
N LEU A 63 -11.70 2.48 -15.50
CA LEU A 63 -10.67 1.46 -15.64
C LEU A 63 -10.79 0.64 -16.93
N LYS A 64 -11.99 0.56 -17.52
CA LYS A 64 -12.19 0.00 -18.86
C LYS A 64 -11.68 1.01 -19.90
N LYS A 65 -10.44 0.81 -20.34
CA LYS A 65 -9.98 1.29 -21.65
C LYS A 65 -10.80 0.63 -22.76
#